data_AF-A0A3G2S9M4-F1
#
_entry.id   AF-A0A3G2S9M4-F1
#
_cell.length_a   1.000
_cell.length_b   1.000
_cell.length_c   1.000
_cell.angle_alpha   90.00
_cell.angle_beta   90.00
_cell.angle_gamma   90.00
#
_symmetry.space_group_name_H-M   'P 1'
#
loop_
_entity.id
_entity.type
_entity.pdbx_description
1 polymer ?
#
loop_
_entity_poly.entity_id
_entity_poly.type
_entity_poly.pdbx_seq_one_letter_code
_entity_poly.pdbx_strand_id
1 'polypeptide(L)'
;MNAAANFLSRFAVPLGMSALFVQASMYDVPGGYRAVMFDRFTGVKERATGEGTHFLIPWLQRAILYDVRIKPRTISTTTGSKDLQMVTLSLRVLSRPDVGHLSKIYQSLGLDYDERVLPSIGNEVLKAIVAQFDAAELITQREVVSARIREDLLTRAREFNILLEDVSITHLTFGQEFTKAVEQKQIAQQDAERAKFVVEKAEQERQASVIRAEGEAEGASLITKALDKAGDGLLAVRRIETSQQIAKTLSNARNVTYLPSSGNILLGVNGQSDFYPRIHMLCNESTVLRGERVVLVPYRPEHVPTYVEWMKSPVLREQTASEALSIEEEFDMQRRWHLDQDKLTFIVLTYEHDVPANANVSTLLQACTMVGDVNAFLSECHNDDNGDAPPTTWAEFNIMIPETRWRRKGLATEALGLLIHYITSDPTPRPPGLDMHPCAAFPLSKTQLIARISHDNGPSHAFFEKHGFVRVKHIEYFGLTEYGVQDATRVVCVAPREVLAWP
;
A
#
# COMPACT_ATOMS: atom_id res chain seq x y z
N MET A 1 2.77 65.95 -84.36
CA MET A 1 2.89 64.93 -83.29
C MET A 1 3.24 65.52 -81.92
N ASN A 2 4.00 66.62 -81.82
CA ASN A 2 4.44 67.18 -80.51
C ASN A 2 3.35 67.88 -79.67
N ALA A 3 2.29 68.44 -80.29
CA ALA A 3 1.21 69.10 -79.54
C ALA A 3 0.29 68.11 -78.80
N ALA A 4 -0.03 66.98 -79.45
CA ALA A 4 -0.82 65.91 -78.83
C ALA A 4 -0.07 65.23 -77.68
N ALA A 5 1.25 65.01 -77.83
CA ALA A 5 2.11 64.47 -76.78
C ALA A 5 2.22 65.39 -75.56
N ASN A 6 2.31 66.72 -75.76
CA ASN A 6 2.34 67.70 -74.67
C ASN A 6 0.99 67.87 -73.97
N PHE A 7 -0.13 67.71 -74.69
CA PHE A 7 -1.45 67.70 -74.08
C PHE A 7 -1.67 66.42 -73.27
N LEU A 8 -1.34 65.25 -73.84
CA LEU A 8 -1.40 63.96 -73.15
C LEU A 8 -0.51 63.93 -71.91
N SER A 9 0.73 64.42 -71.96
CA SER A 9 1.64 64.41 -70.81
C SER A 9 1.18 65.35 -69.68
N ARG A 10 0.58 66.51 -70.01
CA ARG A 10 0.01 67.44 -69.04
C ARG A 10 -1.13 66.85 -68.23
N PHE A 11 -1.94 65.98 -68.83
CA PHE A 11 -3.01 65.28 -68.11
C PHE A 11 -2.56 63.93 -67.54
N ALA A 12 -1.65 63.21 -68.20
CA ALA A 12 -1.20 61.90 -67.76
C ALA A 12 -0.40 61.92 -66.45
N VAL A 13 0.42 62.95 -66.22
CA VAL A 13 1.18 63.09 -64.96
C VAL A 13 0.27 63.27 -63.74
N PRO A 14 -0.69 64.22 -63.70
CA PRO A 14 -1.61 64.35 -62.58
C PRO A 14 -2.55 63.14 -62.46
N LEU A 15 -2.99 62.53 -63.58
CA LEU A 15 -3.79 61.30 -63.55
C LEU A 15 -3.01 60.13 -62.91
N GLY A 16 -1.75 59.95 -63.31
CA GLY A 16 -0.87 58.92 -62.74
C GLY A 16 -0.58 59.15 -61.25
N MET A 17 -0.28 60.39 -60.85
CA MET A 17 -0.10 60.72 -59.42
C MET A 17 -1.38 60.51 -58.62
N SER A 18 -2.56 60.86 -59.18
CA SER A 18 -3.84 60.62 -58.51
C SER A 18 -4.17 59.13 -58.37
N ALA A 19 -3.85 58.32 -59.39
CA ALA A 19 -4.03 56.87 -59.33
C ALA A 19 -3.10 56.22 -58.29
N LEU A 20 -1.83 56.62 -58.24
CA LEU A 20 -0.89 56.17 -57.22
C LEU A 20 -1.33 56.60 -55.81
N PHE A 21 -1.86 57.83 -55.68
CA PHE A 21 -2.38 58.32 -54.42
C PHE A 21 -3.59 57.52 -53.95
N VAL A 22 -4.58 57.26 -54.82
CA VAL A 22 -5.76 56.44 -54.51
C VAL A 22 -5.35 55.02 -54.15
N GLN A 23 -4.41 54.43 -54.90
CA GLN A 23 -3.91 53.08 -54.63
C GLN A 23 -3.16 52.99 -53.30
N ALA A 24 -2.32 53.98 -52.97
CA ALA A 24 -1.64 54.06 -51.68
C ALA A 24 -2.59 54.40 -50.53
N SER A 25 -3.72 55.04 -50.82
CA SER A 25 -4.75 55.39 -49.84
C SER A 25 -5.65 54.22 -49.48
N MET A 26 -5.69 53.17 -50.29
CA MET A 26 -6.56 52.03 -50.07
C MET A 26 -5.86 50.99 -49.18
N TYR A 27 -6.55 50.54 -48.14
CA TYR A 27 -6.08 49.43 -47.31
C TYR A 27 -7.24 48.48 -46.99
N ASP A 28 -6.91 47.19 -46.91
CA ASP A 28 -7.88 46.15 -46.65
C ASP A 28 -7.74 45.64 -45.22
N VAL A 29 -8.87 45.54 -44.52
CA VAL A 29 -8.96 44.93 -43.19
C VAL A 29 -9.49 43.51 -43.35
N PRO A 30 -8.65 42.47 -43.14
CA PRO A 30 -9.07 41.08 -43.26
C PRO A 30 -10.10 40.70 -42.20
N GLY A 31 -10.96 39.72 -42.51
CA GLY A 31 -11.99 39.24 -41.59
C GLY A 31 -11.41 38.77 -40.25
N GLY A 32 -12.03 39.20 -39.15
CA GLY A 32 -11.55 38.94 -37.79
C GLY A 32 -10.42 39.88 -37.31
N TYR A 33 -10.06 40.90 -38.09
CA TYR A 33 -9.23 42.01 -37.65
C TYR A 33 -10.06 43.30 -37.56
N ARG A 34 -9.58 44.24 -36.76
CA ARG A 34 -10.09 45.61 -36.69
C ARG A 34 -8.92 46.57 -36.82
N ALA A 35 -9.10 47.67 -37.54
CA ALA A 35 -8.04 48.66 -37.71
C ALA A 35 -8.20 49.82 -36.74
N VAL A 36 -7.18 50.07 -35.94
CA VAL A 36 -7.06 51.27 -35.11
C VAL A 36 -6.30 52.31 -35.93
N MET A 37 -6.94 53.46 -36.17
CA MET A 37 -6.38 54.52 -37.01
C MET A 37 -5.54 55.47 -36.17
N PHE A 38 -4.28 55.68 -36.58
CA PHE A 38 -3.39 56.68 -36.01
C PHE A 38 -3.22 57.85 -36.97
N ASP A 39 -3.65 59.05 -36.57
CA ASP A 39 -3.43 60.30 -37.27
C ASP A 39 -2.23 61.03 -36.66
N ARG A 40 -1.33 61.59 -37.49
CA ARG A 40 -0.14 62.31 -36.97
C ARG A 40 -0.46 63.61 -36.22
N PHE A 41 -1.62 64.23 -36.43
CA PHE A 41 -2.02 65.47 -35.74
C PHE A 41 -2.86 65.22 -34.49
N THR A 42 -3.82 64.29 -34.57
CA THR A 42 -4.83 64.06 -33.51
C THR A 42 -4.50 62.83 -32.66
N GLY A 43 -3.53 62.02 -33.07
CA GLY A 43 -3.19 60.75 -32.44
C GLY A 43 -4.15 59.63 -32.84
N VAL A 44 -4.41 58.71 -31.91
CA VAL A 44 -5.24 57.52 -32.17
C VAL A 44 -6.72 57.90 -32.16
N LYS A 45 -7.45 57.60 -33.25
CA LYS A 45 -8.91 57.82 -33.34
C LYS A 45 -9.65 56.88 -32.41
N GLU A 46 -10.74 57.35 -31.80
CA GLU A 46 -11.52 56.57 -30.82
C GLU A 46 -12.30 55.40 -31.43
N ARG A 47 -12.73 55.51 -32.69
CA ARG A 47 -13.50 54.45 -33.35
C ARG A 47 -12.58 53.53 -34.15
N ALA A 48 -12.68 52.23 -33.88
CA ALA A 48 -12.02 51.21 -34.68
C ALA A 48 -12.80 50.96 -35.97
N THR A 49 -12.06 50.83 -37.07
CA THR A 49 -12.61 50.54 -38.40
C THR A 49 -12.89 49.05 -38.52
N GLY A 50 -14.00 48.70 -39.18
CA GLY A 50 -14.43 47.32 -39.40
C GLY A 50 -13.69 46.59 -40.52
N GLU A 51 -14.14 45.37 -40.79
CA GLU A 51 -13.65 44.57 -41.92
C GLU A 51 -14.04 45.21 -43.27
N GLY A 52 -13.20 45.03 -44.28
CA GLY A 52 -13.40 45.57 -45.62
C GLY A 52 -12.34 46.60 -46.05
N THR A 53 -12.49 47.08 -47.29
CA THR A 53 -11.61 48.06 -47.91
C THR A 53 -11.94 49.46 -47.42
N HIS A 54 -10.95 50.14 -46.87
CA HIS A 54 -11.08 51.48 -46.31
C HIS A 54 -10.04 52.41 -46.90
N PHE A 55 -10.32 53.70 -46.85
CA PHE A 55 -9.40 54.74 -47.30
C PHE A 55 -8.68 55.37 -46.11
N LEU A 56 -7.36 55.49 -46.22
CA LEU A 56 -6.48 56.25 -45.35
C LEU A 56 -5.72 57.28 -46.19
N ILE A 57 -5.29 58.38 -45.57
CA ILE A 57 -4.41 59.35 -46.24
C ILE A 57 -2.97 58.87 -46.06
N PRO A 58 -2.26 58.48 -47.14
CA PRO A 58 -0.83 58.13 -47.10
C PRO A 58 -0.07 59.23 -46.36
N TRP A 59 1.04 58.96 -45.69
CA TRP A 59 1.82 59.89 -44.83
C TRP A 59 1.16 60.49 -43.57
N LEU A 60 -0.16 60.70 -43.55
CA LEU A 60 -0.86 61.32 -42.43
C LEU A 60 -1.47 60.29 -41.47
N GLN A 61 -2.00 59.20 -42.03
CA GLN A 61 -2.73 58.18 -41.30
C GLN A 61 -2.04 56.83 -41.41
N ARG A 62 -2.02 56.07 -40.33
CA ARG A 62 -1.52 54.70 -40.31
C ARG A 62 -2.58 53.78 -39.69
N ALA A 63 -2.98 52.76 -40.42
CA ALA A 63 -3.86 51.72 -39.93
C ALA A 63 -3.04 50.66 -39.19
N ILE A 64 -3.39 50.40 -37.93
CA ILE A 64 -2.79 49.35 -37.11
C ILE A 64 -3.81 48.23 -37.00
N LEU A 65 -3.49 47.07 -37.56
CA LEU A 65 -4.37 45.91 -37.54
C LEU A 65 -4.30 45.22 -36.17
N TYR A 66 -5.48 45.02 -35.58
CA TYR A 66 -5.67 44.36 -34.31
C TYR A 66 -6.46 43.08 -34.51
N ASP A 67 -5.96 41.97 -33.98
CA ASP A 67 -6.65 40.68 -34.04
C ASP A 67 -7.73 40.64 -32.95
N VAL A 68 -9.00 40.51 -33.37
CA VAL A 68 -10.15 40.47 -32.45
C VAL A 68 -10.71 39.06 -32.27
N ARG A 69 -10.00 38.04 -32.78
CA ARG A 69 -10.38 36.64 -32.63
C ARG A 69 -10.15 36.16 -31.19
N ILE A 70 -10.89 35.12 -30.81
CA ILE A 70 -10.72 34.45 -29.53
C ILE A 70 -9.37 33.73 -29.54
N LYS A 71 -8.53 34.03 -28.55
CA LYS A 71 -7.23 33.38 -28.37
C LYS A 71 -7.23 32.58 -27.07
N PRO A 72 -6.83 31.29 -27.10
CA PRO A 72 -6.62 30.52 -25.89
C PRO A 72 -5.28 30.90 -25.25
N ARG A 73 -5.29 31.09 -23.93
CA ARG A 73 -4.07 31.28 -23.14
C ARG A 73 -4.13 30.41 -21.89
N THR A 74 -3.01 29.79 -21.55
CA THR A 74 -2.86 29.03 -20.31
C THR A 74 -2.04 29.84 -19.32
N ILE A 75 -2.57 30.01 -18.11
CA ILE A 75 -1.93 30.70 -17.00
C ILE A 75 -1.71 29.67 -15.90
N SER A 76 -0.46 29.48 -15.48
CA SER A 76 -0.12 28.62 -14.35
C SER A 76 0.34 29.46 -13.17
N THR A 77 -0.14 29.11 -11.98
CA THR A 77 0.27 29.76 -10.73
C THR A 77 0.44 28.71 -9.64
N THR A 78 1.41 28.94 -8.76
CA THR A 78 1.58 28.16 -7.54
C THR A 78 1.28 29.06 -6.36
N THR A 79 0.36 28.63 -5.50
CA THR A 79 -0.15 29.40 -4.37
C THR A 79 -0.53 28.50 -3.20
N GLY A 80 -0.56 29.06 -1.99
CA GLY A 80 -1.00 28.36 -0.80
C GLY A 80 -2.53 28.39 -0.68
N SER A 81 -3.13 27.26 -0.32
CA SER A 81 -4.53 27.18 0.12
C SER A 81 -4.71 27.72 1.54
N LYS A 82 -5.97 27.77 2.00
CA LYS A 82 -6.32 28.22 3.36
C LYS A 82 -5.66 27.41 4.47
N ASP A 83 -5.45 26.11 4.24
CA ASP A 83 -4.75 25.17 5.13
C ASP A 83 -3.23 25.14 4.91
N LEU A 84 -2.67 26.17 4.25
CA LEU A 84 -1.24 26.35 3.97
C LEU A 84 -0.62 25.25 3.09
N GLN A 85 -1.42 24.55 2.30
CA GLN A 85 -0.93 23.57 1.33
C GLN A 85 -0.55 24.24 0.02
N MET A 86 0.59 23.84 -0.55
CA MET A 86 1.04 24.35 -1.85
C MET A 86 0.26 23.69 -2.98
N VAL A 87 -0.51 24.51 -3.72
CA VAL A 87 -1.32 24.10 -4.87
C VAL A 87 -0.77 24.76 -6.13
N THR A 88 -0.53 23.95 -7.15
CA THR A 88 -0.22 24.42 -8.51
C THR A 88 -1.47 24.27 -9.37
N LEU A 89 -1.98 25.39 -9.85
CA LEU A 89 -3.19 25.46 -10.65
C LEU A 89 -2.86 26.04 -12.02
N SER A 90 -3.39 25.41 -13.07
CA SER A 90 -3.31 25.89 -14.44
C SER A 90 -4.70 26.18 -14.97
N LEU A 91 -4.92 27.42 -15.38
CA LEU A 91 -6.17 27.94 -15.90
C LEU A 91 -6.04 28.18 -17.40
N ARG A 92 -6.98 27.67 -18.19
CA ARG A 92 -7.15 28.03 -19.59
C ARG A 92 -8.20 29.13 -19.68
N VAL A 93 -7.83 30.21 -20.34
CA VAL A 93 -8.69 31.38 -20.56
C VAL A 93 -8.82 31.59 -22.06
N LEU A 94 -10.05 31.75 -22.52
CA LEU A 94 -10.38 32.18 -23.89
C LEU A 94 -10.73 33.65 -23.84
N SER A 95 -9.89 34.50 -24.41
CA SER A 95 -10.05 35.96 -24.36
C SER A 95 -10.09 36.57 -25.75
N ARG A 96 -10.82 37.68 -25.86
CA ARG A 96 -10.80 38.60 -27.00
C ARG A 96 -10.91 40.04 -26.52
N PRO A 97 -10.44 41.04 -27.28
CA PRO A 97 -10.55 42.43 -26.87
C PRO A 97 -11.96 42.97 -27.19
N ASP A 98 -12.43 43.95 -26.41
CA ASP A 98 -13.69 44.63 -26.73
C ASP A 98 -13.52 45.56 -27.96
N VAL A 99 -14.35 45.33 -28.99
CA VAL A 99 -14.32 46.07 -30.26
C VAL A 99 -14.65 47.55 -30.05
N GLY A 100 -15.50 47.88 -29.07
CA GLY A 100 -15.91 49.26 -28.79
C GLY A 100 -14.80 50.13 -28.23
N HIS A 101 -13.81 49.53 -27.55
CA HIS A 101 -12.77 50.23 -26.81
C HIS A 101 -11.35 49.91 -27.27
N LEU A 102 -11.17 49.32 -28.47
CA LEU A 102 -9.86 48.93 -29.02
C LEU A 102 -8.84 50.07 -29.03
N SER A 103 -9.27 51.29 -29.30
CA SER A 103 -8.39 52.45 -29.30
C SER A 103 -7.82 52.77 -27.91
N LYS A 104 -8.60 52.57 -26.84
CA LYS A 104 -8.13 52.71 -25.46
C LYS A 104 -7.17 51.58 -25.10
N ILE A 105 -7.51 50.34 -25.45
CA ILE A 105 -6.66 49.16 -25.24
C ILE A 105 -5.28 49.37 -25.90
N TYR A 106 -5.26 49.84 -27.14
CA TYR A 106 -4.01 50.12 -27.85
C TYR A 106 -3.17 51.21 -27.17
N GLN A 107 -3.80 52.27 -26.66
CA GLN A 107 -3.09 53.36 -25.97
C GLN A 107 -2.52 52.93 -24.60
N SER A 108 -3.26 52.12 -23.83
CA SER A 108 -2.85 51.74 -22.46
C SER A 108 -2.00 50.47 -22.40
N LEU A 109 -2.31 49.48 -23.24
CA LEU A 109 -1.74 48.12 -23.16
C LEU A 109 -0.86 47.77 -24.36
N GLY A 110 -1.12 48.39 -25.52
CA GLY A 110 -0.40 48.13 -26.76
C GLY A 110 -0.97 46.97 -27.57
N LEU A 111 -0.13 46.36 -28.42
CA LEU A 111 -0.50 45.20 -29.24
C LEU A 111 -0.51 43.90 -28.42
N ASP A 112 0.37 43.78 -27.42
CA ASP A 112 0.57 42.58 -26.59
C ASP A 112 -0.23 42.65 -25.27
N TYR A 113 -1.49 43.06 -25.38
CA TYR A 113 -2.38 43.26 -24.22
C TYR A 113 -2.63 41.96 -23.44
N ASP A 114 -2.71 40.83 -24.15
CA ASP A 114 -2.98 39.51 -23.60
C ASP A 114 -1.77 38.96 -22.82
N GLU A 115 -0.54 39.22 -23.29
CA GLU A 115 0.68 38.80 -22.60
C GLU A 115 0.92 39.58 -21.32
N ARG A 116 0.59 40.87 -21.34
CA ARG A 116 0.89 41.78 -20.24
C ARG A 116 -0.13 41.70 -19.10
N VAL A 117 -1.42 41.61 -19.45
CA VAL A 117 -2.51 41.79 -18.47
C VAL A 117 -3.01 40.46 -17.91
N LEU A 118 -3.24 39.46 -18.78
CA LEU A 118 -3.92 38.23 -18.36
C LEU A 118 -3.14 37.44 -17.30
N PRO A 119 -1.80 37.26 -17.39
CA PRO A 119 -1.06 36.59 -16.32
C PRO A 119 -1.11 37.36 -15.01
N SER A 120 -1.12 38.70 -15.05
CA SER A 120 -1.17 39.52 -13.84
C SER A 120 -2.50 39.36 -13.10
N ILE A 121 -3.61 39.57 -13.81
CA ILE A 121 -4.96 39.42 -13.22
C ILE A 121 -5.22 37.97 -12.82
N GLY A 122 -4.84 37.02 -13.69
CA GLY A 122 -5.00 35.60 -13.41
C GLY A 122 -4.28 35.18 -12.14
N ASN A 123 -3.02 35.58 -11.96
CA ASN A 123 -2.26 35.29 -10.75
C ASN A 123 -2.86 35.96 -9.50
N GLU A 124 -3.31 37.21 -9.60
CA GLU A 124 -3.96 37.91 -8.48
C GLU A 124 -5.24 37.19 -8.03
N VAL A 125 -6.17 36.96 -8.97
CA VAL A 125 -7.48 36.33 -8.69
C VAL A 125 -7.29 34.90 -8.19
N LEU A 126 -6.42 34.11 -8.82
CA LEU A 126 -6.16 32.74 -8.40
C LEU A 126 -5.59 32.69 -6.97
N LYS A 127 -4.63 33.55 -6.63
CA LYS A 127 -4.08 33.63 -5.28
C LYS A 127 -5.15 34.04 -4.26
N ALA A 128 -5.98 35.02 -4.60
CA ALA A 128 -7.03 35.50 -3.70
C ALA A 128 -8.11 34.44 -3.42
N ILE A 129 -8.51 33.67 -4.44
CA ILE A 129 -9.56 32.66 -4.32
C ILE A 129 -9.03 31.38 -3.67
N VAL A 130 -7.88 30.87 -4.12
CA VAL A 130 -7.31 29.62 -3.58
C VAL A 130 -7.00 29.75 -2.09
N ALA A 131 -6.59 30.93 -1.63
CA ALA A 131 -6.36 31.20 -0.20
C ALA A 131 -7.64 31.14 0.67
N GLN A 132 -8.84 31.13 0.09
CA GLN A 132 -10.11 31.06 0.82
C GLN A 132 -10.63 29.62 0.99
N PHE A 133 -10.15 28.67 0.18
CA PHE A 133 -10.60 27.28 0.16
C PHE A 133 -9.52 26.34 0.71
N ASP A 134 -9.97 25.27 1.34
CA ASP A 134 -9.07 24.21 1.80
C ASP A 134 -8.67 23.30 0.63
N ALA A 135 -7.51 22.64 0.70
CA ALA A 135 -7.02 21.77 -0.36
C ALA A 135 -8.02 20.66 -0.76
N ALA A 136 -8.76 20.09 0.20
CA ALA A 136 -9.78 19.07 -0.04
C ALA A 136 -11.03 19.62 -0.76
N GLU A 137 -11.41 20.87 -0.50
CA GLU A 137 -12.55 21.54 -1.15
C GLU A 137 -12.25 21.86 -2.61
N LEU A 138 -10.99 22.17 -2.93
CA LEU A 138 -10.55 22.39 -4.31
C LEU A 138 -10.69 21.14 -5.20
N ILE A 139 -10.67 19.95 -4.59
CA ILE A 139 -10.90 18.67 -5.29
C ILE A 139 -12.40 18.39 -5.39
N THR A 140 -13.10 18.45 -4.25
CA THR A 140 -14.49 18.00 -4.14
C THR A 140 -15.49 19.01 -4.72
N GLN A 141 -15.25 20.30 -4.54
CA GLN A 141 -16.13 21.40 -4.95
C GLN A 141 -15.54 22.23 -6.09
N ARG A 142 -14.82 21.57 -7.01
CA ARG A 142 -14.12 22.24 -8.13
C ARG A 142 -15.04 23.11 -8.98
N GLU A 143 -16.31 22.73 -9.17
CA GLU A 143 -17.27 23.50 -9.96
C GLU A 143 -17.59 24.86 -9.34
N VAL A 144 -17.79 24.90 -8.02
CA VAL A 144 -18.07 26.14 -7.28
C VAL A 144 -16.87 27.07 -7.33
N VAL A 145 -15.67 26.52 -7.11
CA VAL A 145 -14.40 27.28 -7.19
C VAL A 145 -14.18 27.82 -8.61
N SER A 146 -14.44 27.01 -9.64
CA SER A 146 -14.32 27.42 -11.04
C SER A 146 -15.30 28.55 -11.40
N ALA A 147 -16.54 28.46 -10.95
CA ALA A 147 -17.54 29.52 -11.13
C ALA A 147 -17.11 30.83 -10.46
N ARG A 148 -16.54 30.74 -9.25
CA ARG A 148 -16.04 31.91 -8.52
C ARG A 148 -14.84 32.56 -9.22
N ILE A 149 -13.87 31.75 -9.66
CA ILE A 149 -12.73 32.24 -10.45
C ILE A 149 -13.23 32.95 -11.71
N ARG A 150 -14.21 32.37 -12.42
CA ARG A 150 -14.77 32.97 -13.61
C ARG A 150 -15.39 34.35 -13.34
N GLU A 151 -16.20 34.47 -12.28
CA GLU A 151 -16.87 35.74 -11.92
C GLU A 151 -15.87 36.86 -11.60
N ASP A 152 -14.86 36.56 -10.77
CA ASP A 152 -13.85 37.54 -10.35
C ASP A 152 -12.94 37.93 -11.52
N LEU A 153 -12.52 36.96 -12.34
CA LEU A 153 -11.65 37.21 -13.50
C LEU A 153 -12.40 37.99 -14.58
N LEU A 154 -13.70 37.73 -14.79
CA LEU A 154 -14.56 38.54 -15.68
C LEU A 154 -14.67 39.98 -15.20
N THR A 155 -14.88 40.19 -13.90
CA THR A 155 -15.01 41.53 -13.31
C THR A 155 -13.72 42.32 -13.50
N ARG A 156 -12.57 41.73 -13.18
CA ARG A 156 -11.27 42.38 -13.38
C ARG A 156 -10.90 42.57 -14.85
N ALA A 157 -11.19 41.61 -15.73
CA ALA A 157 -10.88 41.76 -17.16
C ALA A 157 -11.68 42.89 -17.83
N ARG A 158 -12.91 43.15 -17.37
CA ARG A 158 -13.73 44.28 -17.85
C ARG A 158 -13.11 45.64 -17.58
N GLU A 159 -12.40 45.82 -16.46
CA GLU A 159 -11.69 47.07 -16.15
C GLU A 159 -10.64 47.42 -17.22
N PHE A 160 -10.05 46.39 -17.85
CA PHE A 160 -9.09 46.53 -18.94
C PHE A 160 -9.71 46.46 -20.34
N ASN A 161 -11.06 46.41 -20.44
CA ASN A 161 -11.81 46.26 -21.69
C ASN A 161 -11.50 44.95 -22.44
N ILE A 162 -11.16 43.87 -21.71
CA ILE A 162 -10.93 42.54 -22.28
C ILE A 162 -12.15 41.68 -21.96
N LEU A 163 -12.66 40.98 -22.98
CA LEU A 163 -13.79 40.06 -22.84
C LEU A 163 -13.27 38.63 -22.74
N LEU A 164 -13.75 37.90 -21.74
CA LEU A 164 -13.47 36.48 -21.58
C LEU A 164 -14.70 35.70 -22.01
N GLU A 165 -14.50 34.77 -22.94
CA GLU A 165 -15.57 33.89 -23.43
C GLU A 165 -15.71 32.65 -22.54
N ASP A 166 -14.57 32.07 -22.13
CA ASP A 166 -14.56 30.94 -21.20
C ASP A 166 -13.31 30.96 -20.32
N VAL A 167 -13.48 30.41 -19.12
CA VAL A 167 -12.44 30.24 -18.10
C VAL A 167 -12.63 28.85 -17.50
N SER A 168 -11.60 28.01 -17.61
CA SER A 168 -11.61 26.63 -17.14
C SER A 168 -10.29 26.23 -16.49
N ILE A 169 -10.38 25.52 -15.36
CA ILE A 169 -9.20 24.93 -14.71
C ILE A 169 -8.80 23.70 -15.54
N THR A 170 -7.57 23.65 -16.05
CA THR A 170 -7.05 22.50 -16.81
C THR A 170 -6.40 21.49 -15.87
N HIS A 171 -5.39 21.94 -15.12
CA HIS A 171 -4.61 21.09 -14.22
C HIS A 171 -4.62 21.66 -12.81
N LEU A 172 -4.75 20.76 -11.84
CA LEU A 172 -4.71 21.08 -10.42
C LEU A 172 -3.88 20.00 -9.74
N THR A 173 -2.75 20.41 -9.17
CA THR A 173 -1.75 19.52 -8.59
C THR A 173 -1.38 20.01 -7.20
N PHE A 174 -1.34 19.10 -6.24
CA PHE A 174 -0.89 19.35 -4.88
C PHE A 174 0.56 18.93 -4.70
N GLY A 175 1.21 19.40 -3.63
CA GLY A 175 2.50 18.87 -3.21
C GLY A 175 2.45 17.35 -3.02
N GLN A 176 3.53 16.64 -3.37
CA GLN A 176 3.56 15.17 -3.31
C GLN A 176 3.30 14.62 -1.89
N GLU A 177 3.73 15.35 -0.85
CA GLU A 177 3.49 14.98 0.55
C GLU A 177 2.00 14.96 0.89
N PHE A 178 1.24 15.96 0.42
CA PHE A 178 -0.20 16.03 0.63
C PHE A 178 -0.93 14.92 -0.11
N THR A 179 -0.57 14.66 -1.38
CA THR A 179 -1.18 13.56 -2.15
C THR A 179 -0.96 12.21 -1.46
N LYS A 180 0.28 11.93 -1.00
CA LYS A 180 0.60 10.71 -0.24
C LYS A 180 -0.21 10.63 1.06
N ALA A 181 -0.32 11.72 1.81
CA ALA A 181 -1.07 11.76 3.05
C ALA A 181 -2.58 11.53 2.84
N VAL A 182 -3.15 12.07 1.77
CA VAL A 182 -4.55 11.85 1.39
C VAL A 182 -4.79 10.39 0.98
N GLU A 183 -3.91 9.82 0.16
CA GLU A 183 -3.95 8.40 -0.22
C GLU A 183 -3.87 7.49 1.01
N GLN A 184 -2.92 7.75 1.91
CA GLN A 184 -2.78 6.99 3.16
C GLN A 184 -4.02 7.13 4.05
N LYS A 185 -4.58 8.34 4.17
CA LYS A 185 -5.82 8.56 4.93
C LYS A 185 -7.00 7.80 4.33
N GLN A 186 -7.09 7.77 3.00
CA GLN A 186 -8.12 7.02 2.29
C GLN A 186 -7.98 5.51 2.51
N ILE A 187 -6.75 4.98 2.43
CA ILE A 187 -6.47 3.57 2.71
C ILE A 187 -6.84 3.23 4.16
N ALA A 188 -6.38 4.03 5.13
CA ALA A 188 -6.71 3.83 6.54
C ALA A 188 -8.22 3.89 6.82
N GLN A 189 -8.95 4.78 6.15
CA GLN A 189 -10.40 4.88 6.28
C GLN A 189 -11.10 3.65 5.67
N GLN A 190 -10.66 3.17 4.51
CA GLN A 190 -11.16 1.94 3.89
C GLN A 190 -10.86 0.71 4.76
N ASP A 191 -9.66 0.61 5.32
CA ASP A 191 -9.27 -0.48 6.21
C ASP A 191 -10.09 -0.49 7.49
N ALA A 192 -10.34 0.68 8.08
CA ALA A 192 -11.21 0.80 9.25
C ALA A 192 -12.66 0.39 8.94
N GLU A 193 -13.17 0.76 7.77
CA GLU A 193 -14.53 0.39 7.33
C GLU A 193 -14.62 -1.12 7.04
N ARG A 194 -13.59 -1.69 6.42
CA ARG A 194 -13.47 -3.14 6.21
C ARG A 194 -13.37 -3.90 7.52
N ALA A 195 -12.59 -3.41 8.49
CA ALA A 195 -12.47 -4.02 9.81
C ALA A 195 -13.82 -4.05 10.53
N LYS A 196 -14.58 -2.94 10.47
CA LYS A 196 -15.96 -2.90 11.00
C LYS A 196 -16.84 -3.96 10.36
N PHE A 197 -16.79 -4.10 9.04
CA PHE A 197 -17.58 -5.12 8.32
C PHE A 197 -17.18 -6.55 8.71
N VAL A 198 -15.89 -6.82 8.93
CA VAL A 198 -15.41 -8.13 9.40
C VAL A 198 -15.91 -8.43 10.80
N VAL A 199 -15.86 -7.47 11.71
CA VAL A 199 -16.39 -7.62 13.08
C VAL A 199 -17.90 -7.86 13.06
N GLU A 200 -18.64 -7.07 12.28
CA GLU A 200 -20.10 -7.24 12.14
C GLU A 200 -20.44 -8.62 11.57
N LYS A 201 -19.72 -9.08 10.54
CA LYS A 201 -19.89 -10.42 9.98
C LYS A 201 -19.62 -11.52 11.03
N ALA A 202 -18.53 -11.40 11.79
CA ALA A 202 -18.19 -12.38 12.82
C ALA A 202 -19.25 -12.42 13.94
N GLU A 203 -19.81 -11.27 14.30
CA GLU A 203 -20.88 -11.19 15.30
C GLU A 203 -22.18 -11.81 14.80
N GLN A 204 -22.55 -11.57 13.54
CA GLN A 204 -23.69 -12.22 12.89
C GLN A 204 -23.51 -13.75 12.81
N GLU A 205 -22.33 -14.23 12.44
CA GLU A 205 -22.02 -15.67 12.41
C GLU A 205 -22.08 -16.30 13.82
N ARG A 206 -21.60 -15.59 14.84
CA ARG A 206 -21.69 -16.03 16.25
C ARG A 206 -23.16 -16.14 16.68
N GLN A 207 -23.97 -15.12 16.40
CA GLN A 207 -25.40 -15.15 16.71
C GLN A 207 -26.10 -16.29 15.98
N ALA A 208 -25.82 -16.48 14.68
CA ALA A 208 -26.37 -17.58 13.89
C ALA A 208 -25.98 -18.95 14.47
N SER A 209 -24.74 -19.12 14.94
CA SER A 209 -24.27 -20.36 15.57
C SER A 209 -25.00 -20.67 16.87
N VAL A 210 -25.21 -19.67 17.74
CA VAL A 210 -25.97 -19.81 19.00
C VAL A 210 -27.42 -20.20 18.71
N ILE A 211 -28.09 -19.45 17.82
CA ILE A 211 -29.48 -19.72 17.43
C ILE A 211 -29.60 -21.14 16.84
N ARG A 212 -28.62 -21.56 16.03
CA ARG A 212 -28.60 -22.92 15.46
C ARG A 212 -28.44 -23.98 16.54
N ALA A 213 -27.52 -23.80 17.48
CA ALA A 213 -27.30 -24.74 18.58
C ALA A 213 -28.54 -24.86 19.49
N GLU A 214 -29.19 -23.73 19.79
CA GLU A 214 -30.46 -23.72 20.55
C GLU A 214 -31.57 -24.43 19.78
N GLY A 215 -31.73 -24.15 18.48
CA GLY A 215 -32.71 -24.81 17.63
C GLY A 215 -32.47 -26.32 17.50
N GLU A 216 -31.21 -26.75 17.42
CA GLU A 216 -30.83 -28.16 17.42
C GLU A 216 -31.11 -28.82 18.78
N ALA A 217 -30.82 -28.15 19.90
CA ALA A 217 -31.09 -28.66 21.24
C ALA A 217 -32.61 -28.80 21.51
N GLU A 218 -33.41 -27.79 21.14
CA GLU A 218 -34.87 -27.86 21.23
C GLU A 218 -35.44 -28.95 20.32
N GLY A 219 -34.95 -29.02 19.08
CA GLY A 219 -35.32 -30.06 18.12
C GLY A 219 -35.00 -31.46 18.64
N ALA A 220 -33.79 -31.66 19.18
CA ALA A 220 -33.38 -32.92 19.79
C ALA A 220 -34.28 -33.28 20.99
N SER A 221 -34.59 -32.34 21.88
CA SER A 221 -35.49 -32.55 23.01
C SER A 221 -36.89 -32.98 22.57
N LEU A 222 -37.45 -32.33 21.53
CA LEU A 222 -38.75 -32.69 20.96
C LEU A 222 -38.72 -34.08 20.33
N ILE A 223 -37.66 -34.40 19.59
CA ILE A 223 -37.46 -35.73 18.99
C ILE A 223 -37.37 -36.79 20.09
N THR A 224 -36.60 -36.58 21.16
CA THR A 224 -36.50 -37.52 22.29
C THR A 224 -37.87 -37.74 22.94
N LYS A 225 -38.62 -36.67 23.22
CA LYS A 225 -39.99 -36.78 23.78
C LYS A 225 -40.96 -37.51 22.85
N ALA A 226 -40.80 -37.35 21.53
CA ALA A 226 -41.61 -38.07 20.54
C ALA A 226 -41.22 -39.55 20.45
N LEU A 227 -39.92 -39.86 20.51
CA LEU A 227 -39.38 -41.23 20.53
C LEU A 227 -39.80 -41.99 21.78
N ASP A 228 -39.74 -41.37 22.96
CA ASP A 228 -40.20 -41.96 24.23
C ASP A 228 -41.68 -42.38 24.15
N LYS A 229 -42.50 -41.65 23.40
CA LYS A 229 -43.92 -41.97 23.18
C LYS A 229 -44.14 -43.05 22.11
N ALA A 230 -43.33 -43.07 21.05
CA ALA A 230 -43.51 -43.95 19.89
C ALA A 230 -42.76 -45.30 20.01
N GLY A 231 -41.81 -45.41 20.94
CA GLY A 231 -41.01 -46.62 21.18
C GLY A 231 -39.91 -46.87 20.12
N ASP A 232 -39.14 -47.93 20.33
CA ASP A 232 -37.91 -48.26 19.59
C ASP A 232 -38.13 -48.57 18.09
N GLY A 233 -39.39 -48.72 17.67
CA GLY A 233 -39.76 -48.98 16.28
C GLY A 233 -39.36 -47.86 15.32
N LEU A 234 -39.40 -46.59 15.75
CA LEU A 234 -39.04 -45.46 14.88
C LEU A 234 -37.52 -45.39 14.60
N LEU A 235 -36.71 -45.72 15.61
CA LEU A 235 -35.25 -45.82 15.49
C LEU A 235 -34.86 -46.95 14.53
N ALA A 236 -35.55 -48.10 14.60
CA ALA A 236 -35.34 -49.21 13.68
C ALA A 236 -35.65 -48.82 12.21
N VAL A 237 -36.77 -48.11 11.97
CA VAL A 237 -37.13 -47.64 10.62
C VAL A 237 -36.10 -46.62 10.10
N ARG A 238 -35.71 -45.62 10.90
CA ARG A 238 -34.67 -44.66 10.53
C ARG A 238 -33.32 -45.32 10.25
N ARG A 239 -32.96 -46.36 11.01
CA ARG A 239 -31.73 -47.12 10.78
C ARG A 239 -31.79 -47.81 9.41
N ILE A 240 -32.93 -48.41 9.06
CA ILE A 240 -33.15 -49.04 7.75
C ILE A 240 -33.05 -48.01 6.63
N GLU A 241 -33.72 -46.86 6.75
CA GLU A 241 -33.67 -45.78 5.75
C GLU A 241 -32.25 -45.21 5.58
N THR A 242 -31.53 -45.02 6.67
CA THR A 242 -30.14 -44.52 6.66
C THR A 242 -29.21 -45.54 6.02
N SER A 243 -29.35 -46.83 6.38
CA SER A 243 -28.62 -47.92 5.71
C SER A 243 -28.96 -47.99 4.21
N GLN A 244 -30.21 -47.77 3.82
CA GLN A 244 -30.62 -47.74 2.42
C GLN A 244 -30.01 -46.54 1.67
N GLN A 245 -29.97 -45.35 2.28
CA GLN A 245 -29.31 -44.18 1.71
C GLN A 245 -27.80 -44.38 1.58
N ILE A 246 -27.13 -44.88 2.62
CA ILE A 246 -25.70 -45.19 2.58
C ILE A 246 -25.41 -46.19 1.46
N ALA A 247 -26.20 -47.26 1.36
CA ALA A 247 -26.08 -48.25 0.29
C ALA A 247 -26.26 -47.61 -1.11
N LYS A 248 -27.22 -46.68 -1.27
CA LYS A 248 -27.46 -45.96 -2.53
C LYS A 248 -26.34 -44.99 -2.89
N THR A 249 -25.73 -44.32 -1.91
CA THR A 249 -24.58 -43.43 -2.12
C THR A 249 -23.34 -44.23 -2.46
N LEU A 250 -23.10 -45.34 -1.76
CA LEU A 250 -21.99 -46.27 -2.03
C LEU A 250 -22.14 -46.98 -3.39
N SER A 251 -23.35 -47.33 -3.82
CA SER A 251 -23.58 -47.93 -5.14
C SER A 251 -23.28 -46.98 -6.29
N ASN A 252 -23.39 -45.66 -6.06
CA ASN A 252 -23.11 -44.63 -7.06
C ASN A 252 -21.63 -44.22 -7.11
N ALA A 253 -20.85 -44.53 -6.07
CA ALA A 253 -19.42 -44.26 -6.03
C ALA A 253 -18.65 -45.27 -6.90
N ARG A 254 -17.85 -44.78 -7.86
CA ARG A 254 -17.16 -45.62 -8.86
C ARG A 254 -16.06 -46.54 -8.30
N ASN A 255 -15.68 -46.41 -7.03
CA ASN A 255 -14.48 -47.03 -6.44
C ASN A 255 -14.79 -47.95 -5.23
N VAL A 256 -15.98 -48.56 -5.17
CA VAL A 256 -16.36 -49.46 -4.05
C VAL A 256 -16.28 -50.93 -4.49
N THR A 257 -15.34 -51.68 -3.93
CA THR A 257 -15.18 -53.13 -4.15
C THR A 257 -15.92 -53.90 -3.05
N TYR A 258 -16.94 -54.68 -3.42
CA TYR A 258 -17.65 -55.55 -2.50
C TYR A 258 -16.89 -56.87 -2.31
N LEU A 259 -16.34 -57.13 -1.13
CA LEU A 259 -15.76 -58.43 -0.80
C LEU A 259 -16.85 -59.38 -0.26
N PRO A 260 -17.07 -60.56 -0.87
CA PRO A 260 -17.91 -61.58 -0.28
C PRO A 260 -17.05 -62.47 0.63
N SER A 261 -17.43 -62.64 1.89
CA SER A 261 -16.97 -63.81 2.64
C SER A 261 -17.96 -64.20 3.73
N SER A 262 -18.38 -65.46 3.66
CA SER A 262 -18.87 -66.26 4.77
C SER A 262 -17.90 -66.18 5.96
N GLY A 263 -18.23 -65.36 6.96
CA GLY A 263 -17.44 -65.28 8.18
C GLY A 263 -17.97 -64.18 9.08
N ASN A 264 -18.44 -64.59 10.27
CA ASN A 264 -19.01 -63.72 11.29
C ASN A 264 -17.99 -62.66 11.74
N ILE A 265 -18.11 -61.43 11.23
CA ILE A 265 -17.52 -60.23 11.85
C ILE A 265 -18.69 -59.39 12.36
N LEU A 266 -19.21 -59.85 13.50
CA LEU A 266 -20.09 -59.11 14.38
C LEU A 266 -19.25 -58.03 15.07
N LEU A 267 -19.66 -56.77 14.91
CA LEU A 267 -19.51 -55.67 15.87
C LEU A 267 -18.33 -55.80 16.87
N GLY A 268 -17.15 -55.41 16.41
CA GLY A 268 -16.08 -54.91 17.26
C GLY A 268 -15.95 -53.41 17.02
N VAL A 269 -16.83 -52.60 17.61
CA VAL A 269 -16.56 -51.17 17.80
C VAL A 269 -15.49 -51.08 18.89
N ASN A 270 -14.24 -51.34 18.52
CA ASN A 270 -13.11 -50.74 19.20
C ASN A 270 -12.69 -49.58 18.32
N GLY A 271 -12.75 -48.39 18.90
CA GLY A 271 -12.49 -47.13 18.23
C GLY A 271 -11.11 -47.14 17.58
N GLN A 272 -11.10 -47.44 16.28
CA GLN A 272 -10.04 -47.04 15.39
C GLN A 272 -10.64 -46.03 14.45
N SER A 273 -10.34 -44.78 14.79
CA SER A 273 -10.33 -43.63 13.92
C SER A 273 -9.62 -43.98 12.61
N ASP A 274 -10.39 -44.24 11.56
CA ASP A 274 -9.84 -44.31 10.21
C ASP A 274 -9.36 -42.92 9.80
N PHE A 275 -8.05 -42.75 9.88
CA PHE A 275 -7.21 -42.41 8.75
C PHE A 275 -7.70 -41.25 7.87
N TYR A 276 -7.51 -40.03 8.39
CA TYR A 276 -6.44 -39.23 7.81
C TYR A 276 -5.21 -39.42 8.71
N PRO A 277 -4.00 -39.67 8.18
CA PRO A 277 -2.83 -39.27 8.90
C PRO A 277 -2.88 -37.74 8.94
N ARG A 278 -3.55 -37.17 9.95
CA ARG A 278 -3.13 -35.90 10.52
C ARG A 278 -1.79 -36.17 11.20
N ILE A 279 -0.78 -36.43 10.38
CA ILE A 279 0.58 -36.30 10.84
C ILE A 279 0.77 -34.78 10.94
N HIS A 280 0.35 -34.23 12.08
CA HIS A 280 0.79 -32.93 12.53
C HIS A 280 2.27 -33.10 12.86
N MET A 281 3.14 -32.97 11.86
CA MET A 281 4.59 -32.99 12.06
C MET A 281 5.02 -31.64 12.63
N LEU A 282 5.02 -31.52 13.95
CA LEU A 282 5.61 -30.39 14.67
C LEU A 282 7.12 -30.62 14.73
N CYS A 283 7.87 -29.96 13.86
CA CYS A 283 9.29 -30.29 13.61
C CYS A 283 10.20 -30.04 14.83
N ASN A 284 9.84 -29.11 15.70
CA ASN A 284 10.58 -28.74 16.92
C ASN A 284 10.04 -29.34 18.23
N GLU A 285 8.90 -30.03 18.25
CA GLU A 285 8.18 -30.40 19.50
C GLU A 285 9.03 -31.20 20.50
N SER A 286 9.88 -32.09 19.98
CA SER A 286 10.73 -32.99 20.75
C SER A 286 12.23 -32.75 20.53
N THR A 287 12.63 -31.72 19.81
CA THR A 287 14.05 -31.54 19.45
C THR A 287 14.79 -30.70 20.47
N VAL A 288 15.92 -31.22 20.98
CA VAL A 288 16.86 -30.49 21.86
C VAL A 288 18.22 -30.39 21.17
N LEU A 289 18.73 -29.17 21.04
CA LEU A 289 20.04 -28.92 20.41
C LEU A 289 21.07 -28.54 21.47
N ARG A 290 22.08 -29.38 21.63
CA ARG A 290 23.16 -29.16 22.59
C ARG A 290 24.34 -28.44 21.93
N GLY A 291 24.61 -27.21 22.35
CA GLY A 291 25.80 -26.46 22.00
C GLY A 291 26.96 -26.67 22.97
N GLU A 292 28.03 -25.89 22.77
CA GLU A 292 29.18 -25.79 23.66
C GLU A 292 28.86 -24.99 24.93
N ARG A 293 28.09 -23.89 24.83
CA ARG A 293 27.75 -23.01 25.97
C ARG A 293 26.26 -22.82 26.18
N VAL A 294 25.46 -23.14 25.16
CA VAL A 294 24.00 -23.02 25.20
C VAL A 294 23.33 -24.34 24.85
N VAL A 295 22.11 -24.52 25.33
CA VAL A 295 21.22 -25.60 24.94
C VAL A 295 19.90 -25.00 24.49
N LEU A 296 19.41 -25.42 23.33
CA LEU A 296 18.10 -25.01 22.81
C LEU A 296 17.08 -26.11 23.10
N VAL A 297 16.00 -25.72 23.77
CA VAL A 297 14.92 -26.63 24.16
C VAL A 297 13.58 -26.11 23.66
N PRO A 298 12.59 -26.98 23.39
CA PRO A 298 11.28 -26.53 22.92
C PRO A 298 10.56 -25.71 24.00
N TYR A 299 9.79 -24.71 23.58
CA TYR A 299 9.03 -23.87 24.51
C TYR A 299 7.87 -24.64 25.16
N ARG A 300 8.07 -25.06 26.42
CA ARG A 300 7.10 -25.80 27.25
C ARG A 300 6.45 -24.90 28.34
N PRO A 301 5.30 -25.31 28.91
CA PRO A 301 4.60 -24.58 29.98
C PRO A 301 5.47 -24.24 31.21
N GLU A 302 6.47 -25.08 31.51
CA GLU A 302 7.40 -24.90 32.64
C GLU A 302 8.21 -23.60 32.56
N HIS A 303 8.43 -23.06 31.36
CA HIS A 303 9.21 -21.85 31.14
C HIS A 303 8.37 -20.57 31.22
N VAL A 304 7.04 -20.67 31.20
CA VAL A 304 6.12 -19.52 31.20
C VAL A 304 6.34 -18.61 32.41
N PRO A 305 6.47 -19.10 33.67
CA PRO A 305 6.64 -18.22 34.83
C PRO A 305 7.87 -17.31 34.74
N THR A 306 9.00 -17.83 34.26
CA THR A 306 10.24 -17.06 34.04
C THR A 306 10.08 -16.06 32.90
N TYR A 307 9.35 -16.42 31.85
CA TYR A 307 9.06 -15.54 30.73
C TYR A 307 8.18 -14.34 31.13
N VAL A 308 7.11 -14.58 31.90
CA VAL A 308 6.27 -13.52 32.51
C VAL A 308 7.13 -12.55 33.32
N GLU A 309 8.09 -13.06 34.09
CA GLU A 309 8.97 -12.24 34.91
C GLU A 309 9.84 -11.29 34.07
N TRP A 310 10.36 -11.76 32.92
CA TRP A 310 11.07 -10.91 31.97
C TRP A 310 10.16 -9.85 31.36
N MET A 311 8.91 -10.21 31.02
CA MET A 311 7.92 -9.32 30.41
C MET A 311 7.40 -8.23 31.35
N LYS A 312 7.69 -8.28 32.66
CA LYS A 312 7.46 -7.14 33.56
C LYS A 312 8.30 -5.91 33.23
N SER A 313 9.42 -6.08 32.51
CA SER A 313 10.29 -4.96 32.14
C SER A 313 9.70 -4.16 30.96
N PRO A 314 9.41 -2.86 31.11
CA PRO A 314 8.83 -2.04 30.05
C PRO A 314 9.80 -1.88 28.86
N VAL A 315 11.11 -1.87 29.12
CA VAL A 315 12.14 -1.78 28.08
C VAL A 315 12.16 -3.04 27.20
N LEU A 316 11.94 -4.22 27.80
CA LEU A 316 11.90 -5.47 27.03
C LEU A 316 10.64 -5.53 26.17
N ARG A 317 9.48 -5.15 26.73
CA ARG A 317 8.20 -5.10 25.99
C ARG A 317 8.24 -4.18 24.78
N GLU A 318 8.85 -3.01 24.93
CA GLU A 318 9.04 -2.08 23.81
C GLU A 318 9.98 -2.66 22.75
N GLN A 319 11.07 -3.31 23.17
CA GLN A 319 12.04 -3.93 22.26
C GLN A 319 11.53 -5.18 21.54
N THR A 320 10.59 -5.92 22.15
CA THR A 320 9.94 -7.11 21.57
C THR A 320 8.58 -6.82 20.96
N ALA A 321 8.14 -5.55 20.94
CA ALA A 321 6.81 -5.12 20.51
C ALA A 321 5.67 -5.94 21.13
N SER A 322 5.80 -6.34 22.41
CA SER A 322 4.88 -7.26 23.09
C SER A 322 3.97 -6.53 24.10
N GLU A 323 2.69 -6.92 24.11
CA GLU A 323 1.70 -6.42 25.08
C GLU A 323 1.86 -7.11 26.45
N ALA A 324 1.39 -6.46 27.53
CA ALA A 324 1.35 -7.12 28.84
C ALA A 324 0.11 -8.00 28.89
N LEU A 325 0.34 -9.31 28.89
CA LEU A 325 -0.69 -10.33 28.98
C LEU A 325 -0.82 -10.82 30.42
N SER A 326 -1.99 -11.35 30.75
CA SER A 326 -2.17 -12.09 32.00
C SER A 326 -1.46 -13.45 31.90
N ILE A 327 -1.17 -14.06 33.06
CA ILE A 327 -0.47 -15.35 33.10
C ILE A 327 -1.26 -16.47 32.39
N GLU A 328 -2.59 -16.43 32.44
CA GLU A 328 -3.45 -17.40 31.75
C GLU A 328 -3.40 -17.23 30.23
N GLU A 329 -3.41 -15.97 29.75
CA GLU A 329 -3.25 -15.65 28.33
C GLU A 329 -1.86 -16.03 27.80
N GLU A 330 -0.81 -15.91 28.62
CA GLU A 330 0.53 -16.38 28.25
C GLU A 330 0.61 -17.91 28.12
N PHE A 331 -0.06 -18.67 28.98
CA PHE A 331 -0.17 -20.14 28.80
C PHE A 331 -0.91 -20.49 27.51
N ASP A 332 -1.95 -19.74 27.14
CA ASP A 332 -2.67 -19.93 25.89
C ASP A 332 -1.85 -19.52 24.66
N MET A 333 -1.02 -18.48 24.79
CA MET A 333 -0.07 -18.07 23.76
C MET A 333 1.03 -19.13 23.58
N GLN A 334 1.58 -19.66 24.68
CA GLN A 334 2.57 -20.75 24.66
C GLN A 334 2.00 -21.99 23.96
N ARG A 335 0.77 -22.39 24.30
CA ARG A 335 0.09 -23.51 23.63
C ARG A 335 -0.06 -23.27 22.13
N ARG A 336 -0.45 -22.06 21.74
CA ARG A 336 -0.58 -21.68 20.33
C ARG A 336 0.75 -21.74 19.61
N TRP A 337 1.82 -21.16 20.17
CA TRP A 337 3.15 -21.14 19.55
C TRP A 337 3.80 -22.52 19.49
N HIS A 338 3.52 -23.40 20.46
CA HIS A 338 4.00 -24.78 20.46
C HIS A 338 3.33 -25.66 19.39
N LEU A 339 2.11 -25.31 18.99
CA LEU A 339 1.30 -26.04 18.00
C LEU A 339 1.32 -25.39 16.60
N ASP A 340 2.00 -24.25 16.45
CA ASP A 340 2.06 -23.48 15.21
C ASP A 340 3.07 -24.12 14.24
N GLN A 341 2.67 -24.35 12.99
CA GLN A 341 3.52 -25.02 11.99
C GLN A 341 4.55 -24.05 11.39
N ASP A 342 4.25 -22.75 11.42
CA ASP A 342 5.06 -21.70 10.81
C ASP A 342 5.95 -20.98 11.83
N LYS A 343 6.04 -21.49 13.07
CA LYS A 343 6.86 -20.88 14.13
C LYS A 343 7.71 -21.92 14.84
N LEU A 344 9.00 -21.64 14.88
CA LEU A 344 9.97 -22.41 15.65
C LEU A 344 10.42 -21.57 16.85
N THR A 345 9.93 -21.90 18.03
CA THR A 345 10.31 -21.24 19.29
C THR A 345 11.19 -22.16 20.12
N PHE A 346 12.43 -21.73 20.36
CA PHE A 346 13.37 -22.40 21.25
C PHE A 346 13.72 -21.50 22.44
N ILE A 347 13.77 -22.11 23.62
CA ILE A 347 14.29 -21.47 24.82
C ILE A 347 15.79 -21.73 24.90
N VAL A 348 16.55 -20.66 25.18
CA VAL A 348 18.00 -20.71 25.35
C VAL A 348 18.32 -20.94 26.82
N LEU A 349 18.97 -22.07 27.09
CA LEU A 349 19.51 -22.44 28.38
C LEU A 349 21.04 -22.29 28.38
N THR A 350 21.65 -21.98 29.52
CA THR A 350 23.11 -21.99 29.70
C THR A 350 23.53 -22.89 30.85
N TYR A 351 24.73 -23.46 30.78
CA TYR A 351 25.27 -24.32 31.82
C TYR A 351 25.79 -23.50 33.02
N GLU A 352 25.28 -23.77 34.23
CA GLU A 352 25.86 -23.20 35.46
C GLU A 352 27.01 -24.04 36.02
N HIS A 353 26.98 -25.35 35.77
CA HIS A 353 27.98 -26.32 36.20
C HIS A 353 28.47 -27.18 35.02
N ASP A 354 29.64 -27.79 35.15
CA ASP A 354 30.20 -28.64 34.11
C ASP A 354 29.39 -29.93 33.99
N VAL A 355 28.64 -30.09 32.90
CA VAL A 355 27.73 -31.21 32.69
C VAL A 355 28.44 -32.32 31.90
N PRO A 356 28.48 -33.57 32.38
CA PRO A 356 29.13 -34.66 31.68
C PRO A 356 28.54 -34.90 30.27
N ALA A 357 29.37 -35.39 29.36
CA ALA A 357 29.01 -35.55 27.94
C ALA A 357 27.82 -36.49 27.70
N ASN A 358 27.53 -37.45 28.58
CA ASN A 358 26.45 -38.43 28.43
C ASN A 358 25.27 -38.22 29.42
N ALA A 359 25.01 -36.98 29.85
CA ALA A 359 23.92 -36.69 30.77
C ALA A 359 22.55 -36.82 30.08
N ASN A 360 21.59 -37.49 30.73
CA ASN A 360 20.20 -37.53 30.28
C ASN A 360 19.59 -36.12 30.25
N VAL A 361 18.62 -35.89 29.35
CA VAL A 361 17.94 -34.60 29.16
C VAL A 361 17.39 -34.03 30.48
N SER A 362 16.85 -34.88 31.36
CA SER A 362 16.35 -34.48 32.69
C SER A 362 17.44 -33.91 33.60
N THR A 363 18.65 -34.48 33.58
CA THR A 363 19.80 -34.02 34.38
C THR A 363 20.39 -32.73 33.79
N LEU A 364 20.36 -32.61 32.46
CA LEU A 364 20.79 -31.42 31.75
C LEU A 364 19.89 -30.23 32.10
N LEU A 365 18.57 -30.43 32.17
CA LEU A 365 17.61 -29.37 32.53
C LEU A 365 17.77 -28.86 33.96
N GLN A 366 18.12 -29.75 34.89
CA GLN A 366 18.37 -29.35 36.29
C GLN A 366 19.66 -28.55 36.46
N ALA A 367 20.62 -28.70 35.55
CA ALA A 367 21.93 -28.04 35.62
C ALA A 367 22.01 -26.76 34.76
N CYS A 368 20.93 -26.41 34.06
CA CYS A 368 20.92 -25.26 33.16
C CYS A 368 19.93 -24.18 33.62
N THR A 369 20.32 -22.93 33.38
CA THR A 369 19.48 -21.75 33.68
C THR A 369 18.94 -21.15 32.40
N MET A 370 17.69 -20.72 32.43
CA MET A 370 17.03 -20.02 31.33
C MET A 370 17.63 -18.63 31.15
N VAL A 371 18.14 -18.34 29.95
CA VAL A 371 18.85 -17.08 29.65
C VAL A 371 18.26 -16.29 28.49
N GLY A 372 17.31 -16.84 27.75
CA GLY A 372 16.63 -16.15 26.66
C GLY A 372 15.78 -17.08 25.79
N ASP A 373 15.36 -16.57 24.65
CA ASP A 373 14.64 -17.31 23.60
C ASP A 373 15.15 -16.92 22.21
N VAL A 374 14.98 -17.85 21.27
CA VAL A 374 15.32 -17.69 19.86
C VAL A 374 14.19 -18.28 19.02
N ASN A 375 13.64 -17.45 18.15
CA ASN A 375 12.45 -17.74 17.37
C ASN A 375 12.74 -17.62 15.88
N ALA A 376 12.16 -18.50 15.07
CA ALA A 376 12.08 -18.36 13.63
C ALA A 376 10.63 -18.40 13.17
N PHE A 377 10.20 -17.38 12.44
CA PHE A 377 8.89 -17.31 11.79
C PHE A 377 9.07 -17.66 10.31
N LEU A 378 8.39 -18.71 9.86
CA LEU A 378 8.37 -19.14 8.47
C LEU A 378 7.24 -18.39 7.76
N SER A 379 7.53 -17.80 6.60
CA SER A 379 6.53 -17.10 5.79
C SER A 379 6.67 -17.48 4.34
N GLU A 380 5.60 -18.01 3.76
CA GLU A 380 5.54 -18.30 2.33
C GLU A 380 5.19 -17.03 1.55
N CYS A 381 6.12 -16.59 0.71
CA CYS A 381 5.90 -15.46 -0.19
C CYS A 381 5.51 -16.02 -1.56
N HIS A 382 4.31 -15.69 -2.03
CA HIS A 382 4.00 -15.80 -3.47
C HIS A 382 4.60 -14.57 -4.14
N ASN A 383 5.54 -14.77 -5.06
CA ASN A 383 6.02 -13.67 -5.88
C ASN A 383 4.87 -13.23 -6.80
N ASP A 384 4.21 -12.14 -6.45
CA ASP A 384 3.34 -11.39 -7.35
C ASP A 384 4.21 -10.82 -8.47
N ASP A 385 4.28 -11.51 -9.61
CA ASP A 385 4.47 -10.91 -10.94
C ASP A 385 4.38 -11.92 -12.09
N ASN A 386 4.52 -13.23 -11.85
CA ASN A 386 4.19 -14.28 -12.84
C ASN A 386 3.90 -15.59 -12.10
N GLY A 387 2.67 -16.12 -12.20
CA GLY A 387 2.17 -17.28 -11.45
C GLY A 387 2.80 -18.65 -11.73
N ASP A 388 4.08 -18.69 -12.13
CA ASP A 388 4.84 -19.92 -12.45
C ASP A 388 6.07 -20.14 -11.56
N ALA A 389 6.36 -19.26 -10.58
CA ALA A 389 7.44 -19.49 -9.63
C ALA A 389 6.94 -20.27 -8.39
N PRO A 390 7.64 -21.32 -7.92
CA PRO A 390 7.26 -22.02 -6.70
C PRO A 390 7.30 -21.08 -5.48
N PRO A 391 6.40 -21.27 -4.48
CA PRO A 391 6.36 -20.44 -3.29
C PRO A 391 7.74 -20.45 -2.62
N THR A 392 8.28 -19.26 -2.37
CA THR A 392 9.58 -19.12 -1.71
C THR A 392 9.33 -18.90 -0.23
N THR A 393 9.77 -19.85 0.60
CA THR A 393 9.67 -19.75 2.06
C THR A 393 10.84 -18.92 2.59
N TRP A 394 10.53 -17.91 3.41
CA TRP A 394 11.50 -17.07 4.11
C TRP A 394 11.43 -17.35 5.61
N ALA A 395 12.58 -17.27 6.29
CA ALA A 395 12.65 -17.45 7.75
C ALA A 395 13.08 -16.13 8.41
N GLU A 396 12.20 -15.57 9.25
CA GLU A 396 12.44 -14.37 10.05
C GLU A 396 12.91 -14.73 11.46
N PHE A 397 14.12 -14.30 11.81
CA PHE A 397 14.72 -14.60 13.12
C PHE A 397 14.53 -13.49 14.14
N ASN A 398 14.16 -13.91 15.35
CA ASN A 398 14.11 -13.08 16.54
C ASN A 398 14.91 -13.74 17.67
N ILE A 399 15.72 -12.96 18.37
CA ILE A 399 16.52 -13.44 19.50
C ILE A 399 16.47 -12.45 20.65
N MET A 400 16.22 -12.96 21.86
CA MET A 400 16.16 -12.14 23.06
C MET A 400 17.04 -12.76 24.16
N ILE A 401 17.93 -11.94 24.73
CA ILE A 401 18.64 -12.23 25.98
C ILE A 401 18.28 -11.13 26.98
N PRO A 402 17.26 -11.36 27.83
CA PRO A 402 16.67 -10.33 28.68
C PRO A 402 17.65 -9.83 29.73
N GLU A 403 18.40 -10.71 30.38
CA GLU A 403 19.27 -10.34 31.49
C GLU A 403 20.64 -9.82 31.05
N THR A 404 21.02 -8.64 31.55
CA THR A 404 22.31 -8.00 31.21
C THR A 404 23.53 -8.83 31.62
N ARG A 405 23.43 -9.66 32.68
CA ARG A 405 24.52 -10.53 33.16
C ARG A 405 24.96 -11.60 32.16
N TRP A 406 24.10 -11.94 31.20
CA TRP A 406 24.35 -12.96 30.16
C TRP A 406 24.67 -12.35 28.79
N ARG A 407 24.47 -11.04 28.62
CA ARG A 407 24.83 -10.32 27.40
C ARG A 407 26.35 -10.26 27.21
N ARG A 408 26.80 -10.17 25.95
CA ARG A 408 28.23 -10.09 25.54
C ARG A 408 29.10 -11.31 25.88
N LYS A 409 28.52 -12.44 26.32
CA LYS A 409 29.24 -13.72 26.54
C LYS A 409 29.28 -14.65 25.31
N GLY A 410 28.72 -14.21 24.17
CA GLY A 410 28.64 -14.99 22.94
C GLY A 410 27.49 -16.00 22.88
N LEU A 411 26.62 -16.05 23.91
CA LEU A 411 25.49 -16.98 23.97
C LEU A 411 24.49 -16.78 22.81
N ALA A 412 24.18 -15.51 22.48
CA ALA A 412 23.28 -15.18 21.38
C ALA A 412 23.83 -15.64 20.02
N THR A 413 25.14 -15.48 19.81
CA THR A 413 25.84 -15.90 18.59
C THR A 413 25.73 -17.40 18.38
N GLU A 414 25.94 -18.16 19.46
CA GLU A 414 25.88 -19.63 19.42
C GLU A 414 24.44 -20.12 19.24
N ALA A 415 23.47 -19.53 19.96
CA ALA A 415 22.05 -19.87 19.83
C ALA A 415 21.51 -19.62 18.41
N LEU A 416 21.82 -18.44 17.83
CA LEU A 416 21.46 -18.13 16.45
C LEU A 416 22.16 -19.09 15.46
N GLY A 417 23.44 -19.39 15.69
CA GLY A 417 24.20 -20.31 14.85
C GLY A 417 23.64 -21.74 14.86
N LEU A 418 23.16 -22.23 16.01
CA LEU A 418 22.50 -23.53 16.16
C LEU A 418 21.14 -23.56 15.48
N LEU A 419 20.33 -22.50 15.61
CA LEU A 419 19.03 -22.41 14.94
C LEU A 419 19.17 -22.31 13.41
N ILE A 420 20.13 -21.53 12.93
CA ILE A 420 20.44 -21.47 11.50
C ILE A 420 20.91 -22.85 11.01
N HIS A 421 21.75 -23.55 11.76
CA HIS A 421 22.13 -24.92 11.42
C HIS A 421 20.93 -25.87 11.39
N TYR A 422 20.01 -25.75 12.35
CA TYR A 422 18.79 -26.55 12.41
C TYR A 422 17.87 -26.36 11.19
N ILE A 423 17.80 -25.13 10.66
CA ILE A 423 16.97 -24.79 9.49
C ILE A 423 17.66 -25.10 8.15
N THR A 424 19.00 -24.99 8.12
CA THR A 424 19.79 -25.13 6.88
C THR A 424 20.39 -26.51 6.69
N SER A 425 20.43 -27.33 7.73
CA SER A 425 20.88 -28.72 7.73
C SER A 425 19.72 -29.61 8.14
N ASP A 426 19.71 -30.90 7.78
CA ASP A 426 18.68 -31.86 8.17
C ASP A 426 19.01 -32.48 9.55
N PRO A 427 18.39 -32.06 10.66
CA PRO A 427 18.88 -32.38 12.00
C PRO A 427 17.80 -33.14 12.77
N THR A 428 17.53 -34.39 12.42
CA THR A 428 16.89 -35.33 13.37
C THR A 428 17.39 -36.77 13.14
N PRO A 429 17.55 -37.58 14.20
CA PRO A 429 17.71 -39.03 14.04
C PRO A 429 16.38 -39.63 13.55
N ARG A 430 16.42 -40.29 12.39
CA ARG A 430 15.26 -40.92 11.76
C ARG A 430 14.69 -42.03 12.67
N PRO A 431 13.40 -42.00 13.06
CA PRO A 431 12.76 -43.20 13.56
C PRO A 431 12.72 -44.25 12.42
N PRO A 432 13.05 -45.53 12.68
CA PRO A 432 13.07 -46.54 11.63
C PRO A 432 11.64 -46.76 11.09
N GLY A 433 11.40 -46.41 9.82
CA GLY A 433 10.15 -46.73 9.11
C GLY A 433 9.40 -45.57 8.45
N LEU A 434 9.89 -44.32 8.48
CA LEU A 434 9.32 -43.21 7.70
C LEU A 434 10.37 -42.61 6.74
N ASP A 435 10.10 -42.71 5.43
CA ASP A 435 10.95 -42.18 4.35
C ASP A 435 10.61 -40.73 3.95
N MET A 436 9.73 -40.05 4.69
CA MET A 436 9.35 -38.65 4.43
C MET A 436 9.74 -37.72 5.59
N HIS A 437 10.35 -36.58 5.24
CA HIS A 437 10.67 -35.52 6.19
C HIS A 437 9.43 -35.02 6.94
N PRO A 438 9.55 -34.68 8.23
CA PRO A 438 8.44 -34.14 8.99
C PRO A 438 7.98 -32.76 8.52
N CYS A 439 8.87 -31.90 8.03
CA CYS A 439 8.49 -30.60 7.45
C CYS A 439 8.83 -30.60 5.96
N ALA A 440 7.85 -30.27 5.11
CA ALA A 440 8.09 -30.04 3.68
C ALA A 440 8.96 -28.79 3.38
N ALA A 441 9.28 -27.99 4.42
CA ALA A 441 9.96 -26.70 4.31
C ALA A 441 11.49 -26.72 4.51
N PHE A 442 12.11 -27.86 4.84
CA PHE A 442 13.56 -27.95 5.08
C PHE A 442 14.24 -28.86 4.05
N PRO A 443 15.52 -28.58 3.68
CA PRO A 443 16.39 -27.50 4.16
C PRO A 443 16.15 -26.16 3.44
N LEU A 444 16.17 -25.05 4.19
CA LEU A 444 16.11 -23.70 3.62
C LEU A 444 17.49 -23.20 3.17
N SER A 445 17.53 -22.38 2.12
CA SER A 445 18.77 -21.73 1.69
C SER A 445 19.15 -20.62 2.67
N LYS A 446 20.44 -20.47 2.96
CA LYS A 446 20.97 -19.38 3.80
C LYS A 446 20.63 -17.98 3.28
N THR A 447 20.31 -17.85 1.99
CA THR A 447 19.90 -16.58 1.36
C THR A 447 18.44 -16.20 1.63
N GLN A 448 17.64 -17.11 2.19
CA GLN A 448 16.22 -16.90 2.50
C GLN A 448 15.99 -16.50 3.97
N LEU A 449 17.05 -16.04 4.64
CA LEU A 449 17.05 -15.67 6.05
C LEU A 449 16.93 -14.16 6.20
N ILE A 450 15.97 -13.71 7.01
CA ILE A 450 15.73 -12.29 7.31
C ILE A 450 15.65 -12.04 8.81
N ALA A 451 15.85 -10.80 9.22
CA ALA A 451 15.62 -10.32 10.57
C ALA A 451 15.05 -8.90 10.51
N ARG A 452 14.01 -8.61 11.29
CA ARG A 452 13.42 -7.27 11.38
C ARG A 452 13.69 -6.70 12.76
N ILE A 453 14.27 -5.51 12.80
CA ILE A 453 14.76 -4.90 14.04
C ILE A 453 14.26 -3.47 14.13
N SER A 454 13.69 -3.08 15.28
CA SER A 454 13.31 -1.69 15.57
C SER A 454 14.50 -0.73 15.54
N HIS A 455 14.29 0.48 14.98
CA HIS A 455 15.33 1.51 14.82
C HIS A 455 16.01 1.90 16.13
N ASP A 456 15.30 1.85 17.24
CA ASP A 456 15.82 2.24 18.56
C ASP A 456 16.74 1.17 19.17
N ASN A 457 16.85 -0.01 18.55
CA ASN A 457 17.62 -1.13 19.07
C ASN A 457 19.04 -1.23 18.45
N GLY A 458 19.86 -0.22 18.73
CA GLY A 458 21.27 -0.14 18.31
C GLY A 458 22.11 -1.41 18.57
N PRO A 459 22.03 -2.06 19.75
CA PRO A 459 22.78 -3.29 20.03
C PRO A 459 22.43 -4.46 19.11
N SER A 460 21.16 -4.64 18.77
CA SER A 460 20.70 -5.70 17.86
C SER A 460 21.15 -5.45 16.42
N HIS A 461 21.14 -4.19 15.96
CA HIS A 461 21.69 -3.82 14.65
C HIS A 461 23.17 -4.24 14.51
N ALA A 462 24.00 -3.87 15.49
CA ALA A 462 25.42 -4.23 15.50
C ALA A 462 25.64 -5.76 15.61
N PHE A 463 24.74 -6.47 16.29
CA PHE A 463 24.78 -7.92 16.37
C PHE A 463 24.53 -8.56 15.00
N PHE A 464 23.41 -8.28 14.33
CA PHE A 464 23.09 -8.93 13.04
C PHE A 464 24.09 -8.58 11.93
N GLU A 465 24.60 -7.34 11.90
CA GLU A 465 25.66 -6.93 10.95
C GLU A 465 26.95 -7.73 11.13
N LYS A 466 27.33 -8.01 12.38
CA LYS A 466 28.50 -8.85 12.68
C LYS A 466 28.32 -10.30 12.24
N HIS A 467 27.09 -10.79 12.15
CA HIS A 467 26.77 -12.18 11.79
C HIS A 467 26.45 -12.36 10.29
N GLY A 468 26.79 -11.38 9.46
CA GLY A 468 26.71 -11.48 8.00
C GLY A 468 25.39 -11.02 7.38
N PHE A 469 24.48 -10.44 8.18
CA PHE A 469 23.26 -9.84 7.65
C PHE A 469 23.50 -8.41 7.17
N VAL A 470 22.94 -8.08 6.01
CA VAL A 470 23.06 -6.76 5.38
C VAL A 470 21.71 -6.06 5.42
N ARG A 471 21.70 -4.74 5.61
CA ARG A 471 20.47 -3.94 5.55
C ARG A 471 19.89 -3.98 4.13
N VAL A 472 18.69 -4.54 3.98
CA VAL A 472 18.01 -4.68 2.67
C VAL A 472 16.97 -3.58 2.48
N LYS A 473 16.16 -3.31 3.51
CA LYS A 473 15.04 -2.37 3.41
C LYS A 473 14.85 -1.57 4.70
N HIS A 474 14.56 -0.29 4.55
CA HIS A 474 14.16 0.59 5.65
C HIS A 474 12.65 0.78 5.58
N ILE A 475 11.92 0.41 6.64
CA ILE A 475 10.46 0.48 6.70
C ILE A 475 10.08 1.60 7.68
N GLU A 476 10.06 2.84 7.18
CA GLU A 476 9.81 4.06 7.98
C GLU A 476 8.46 4.03 8.71
N TYR A 477 7.43 3.41 8.14
CA TYR A 477 6.08 3.38 8.71
C TYR A 477 5.97 2.56 10.01
N PHE A 478 6.76 1.50 10.16
CA PHE A 478 6.75 0.64 11.35
C PHE A 478 7.96 0.90 12.27
N GLY A 479 8.87 1.79 11.89
CA GLY A 479 10.11 2.01 12.62
C GLY A 479 11.04 0.78 12.62
N LEU A 480 10.99 -0.07 11.59
CA LEU A 480 11.74 -1.32 11.49
C LEU A 480 12.76 -1.27 10.34
N THR A 481 13.95 -1.83 10.57
CA THR A 481 14.96 -2.09 9.55
C THR A 481 14.97 -3.59 9.25
N GLU A 482 14.83 -3.96 7.98
CA GLU A 482 14.93 -5.33 7.51
C GLU A 482 16.37 -5.66 7.10
N TYR A 483 16.87 -6.74 7.66
CA TYR A 483 18.18 -7.33 7.40
C TYR A 483 17.99 -8.63 6.64
N GLY A 484 18.78 -8.85 5.60
CA GLY A 484 18.76 -10.07 4.80
C GLY A 484 20.17 -10.57 4.49
N VAL A 485 20.28 -11.83 4.10
CA VAL A 485 21.55 -12.47 3.76
C VAL A 485 21.79 -12.43 2.25
N GLN A 486 22.77 -11.61 1.81
CA GLN A 486 23.19 -11.56 0.40
C GLN A 486 24.30 -12.57 0.08
N ASP A 487 25.17 -12.89 1.05
CA ASP A 487 26.29 -13.81 0.89
C ASP A 487 26.21 -14.94 1.92
N ALA A 488 25.87 -16.14 1.46
CA ALA A 488 25.71 -17.33 2.29
C ALA A 488 26.99 -17.77 3.03
N THR A 489 28.17 -17.32 2.59
CA THR A 489 29.47 -17.68 3.21
C THR A 489 29.77 -16.88 4.46
N ARG A 490 29.13 -15.71 4.64
CA ARG A 490 29.33 -14.80 5.78
C ARG A 490 28.46 -15.13 6.99
N VAL A 491 27.45 -15.98 6.82
CA VAL A 491 26.54 -16.37 7.90
C VAL A 491 27.21 -17.38 8.82
N VAL A 492 27.35 -17.02 10.09
CA VAL A 492 27.90 -17.89 11.13
C VAL A 492 26.92 -19.04 11.41
N CYS A 493 27.32 -20.27 11.09
CA CYS A 493 26.57 -21.49 11.39
C CYS A 493 27.37 -22.31 12.41
N VAL A 494 26.71 -22.82 13.44
CA VAL A 494 27.34 -23.65 14.49
C VAL A 494 26.62 -24.98 14.51
N ALA A 495 27.35 -26.08 14.29
CA ALA A 495 26.77 -27.42 14.39
C ALA A 495 26.56 -27.79 15.88
N PRO A 496 25.43 -28.44 16.24
CA PRO A 496 25.22 -28.94 17.59
C PRO A 496 26.23 -30.05 17.89
N ARG A 497 26.67 -30.14 19.15
CA ARG A 497 27.47 -31.27 19.65
C ARG A 497 26.65 -32.54 19.71
N GLU A 498 25.36 -32.41 20.03
CA GLU A 498 24.43 -33.51 20.17
C GLU A 498 23.01 -33.02 19.90
N VAL A 499 22.22 -33.85 19.21
CA VAL A 499 20.78 -33.64 19.02
C VAL A 499 20.07 -34.68 19.87
N LEU A 500 19.37 -34.23 20.90
CA LEU A 500 18.66 -35.07 21.85
C LEU A 500 17.17 -34.97 21.60
N ALA A 501 16.43 -36.04 21.94
CA ALA A 501 14.98 -36.00 21.98
C ALA A 501 14.53 -35.62 23.40
N TRP A 502 13.68 -34.61 23.52
CA TRP A 502 12.99 -34.29 24.76
C TRP A 502 12.07 -35.46 25.13
N PRO A 503 12.11 -35.97 26.38
CA PRO A 503 11.36 -37.15 26.82
C PRO A 503 9.84 -36.98 26.85
#